data_AF-A0AAV2BW18-F1
#
_entry.id   AF-A0AAV2BW18-F1
#
_cell.length_a   1.000
_cell.length_b   1.000
_cell.length_c   1.000
_cell.angle_alpha   90.00
_cell.angle_beta   90.00
_cell.angle_gamma   90.00
#
_symmetry.space_group_name_H-M   'P 1'
#
loop_
_entity.id
_entity.type
_entity.pdbx_description
1 polymer ?
#
loop_
_entity_poly.entity_id
_entity_poly.type
_entity_poly.pdbx_seq_one_letter_code
_entity_poly.pdbx_strand_id
1 'polypeptide(L)'
;DESFDVVISTYLHCSTQDSSAVLQEVKRVLKPGGKYLFLDHVGFPQRDIGLYIQKFIAPLWTLYFDGCILHKDIATTIREAGFSD
;
A
#
# COMPACT_ATOMS: atom_id res chain seq x y z
N ASP A 1 -8.51 -2.45 -20.07
CA ASP A 1 -8.12 -3.68 -19.36
C ASP A 1 -6.92 -4.26 -20.07
N GLU A 2 -6.07 -5.01 -19.38
CA GLU A 2 -4.94 -5.77 -19.95
C GLU A 2 -4.04 -5.00 -20.93
N SER A 3 -3.77 -3.73 -20.65
CA SER A 3 -3.06 -2.84 -21.57
C SER A 3 -1.63 -2.54 -21.14
N PHE A 4 -1.27 -2.79 -19.89
CA PHE A 4 0.05 -2.45 -19.33
C PHE A 4 0.84 -3.68 -18.92
N ASP A 5 2.13 -3.67 -19.25
CA ASP A 5 3.08 -4.71 -18.82
C ASP A 5 3.55 -4.49 -17.38
N VAL A 6 3.65 -3.24 -16.95
CA VAL A 6 4.07 -2.84 -15.60
C VAL A 6 3.22 -1.68 -15.11
N VAL A 7 2.77 -1.75 -13.86
CA VAL A 7 2.18 -0.63 -13.12
C VAL A 7 3.13 -0.26 -11.99
N ILE A 8 3.35 1.04 -11.78
CA ILE A 8 4.23 1.55 -10.73
C ILE A 8 3.45 2.54 -9.88
N SER A 9 3.59 2.45 -8.55
CA SER A 9 3.07 3.46 -7.63
C SER A 9 4.08 3.82 -6.54
N THR A 10 4.03 5.08 -6.10
CA THR A 10 4.88 5.59 -5.01
C THR A 10 4.00 6.32 -4.00
N TYR A 11 4.04 5.90 -2.75
CA TYR A 11 3.30 6.45 -1.62
C TYR A 11 1.78 6.52 -1.84
N LEU A 12 1.23 5.55 -2.58
CA LEU A 12 -0.19 5.51 -2.93
C LEU A 12 -1.00 4.79 -1.84
N HIS A 13 -0.56 3.60 -1.44
CA HIS A 13 -1.31 2.75 -0.53
C HIS A 13 -1.28 3.24 0.91
N CYS A 14 -0.19 3.92 1.33
CA CYS A 14 -0.14 4.51 2.66
C CYS A 14 -1.10 5.70 2.81
N SER A 15 -1.42 6.41 1.73
CA SER A 15 -2.25 7.62 1.77
C SER A 15 -3.70 7.41 1.31
N THR A 16 -3.99 6.28 0.67
CA THR A 16 -5.35 5.95 0.22
C THR A 16 -6.15 5.25 1.31
N GLN A 17 -7.45 5.54 1.42
CA GLN A 17 -8.33 4.86 2.37
C GLN A 17 -8.67 3.42 1.92
N ASP A 18 -8.93 3.23 0.63
CA ASP A 18 -9.29 1.92 0.05
C ASP A 18 -8.17 1.39 -0.88
N SER A 19 -7.22 0.66 -0.28
CA SER A 19 -6.17 -0.01 -1.07
C SER A 19 -6.72 -1.18 -1.90
N SER A 20 -7.85 -1.78 -1.50
CA SER A 20 -8.41 -2.94 -2.20
C SER A 20 -8.95 -2.52 -3.56
N ALA A 21 -9.70 -1.42 -3.61
CA ALA A 21 -10.19 -0.84 -4.87
C ALA A 21 -9.04 -0.47 -5.82
N VAL A 22 -7.96 0.13 -5.30
CA VAL A 22 -6.77 0.43 -6.09
C VAL A 22 -6.16 -0.85 -6.68
N LEU A 23 -6.00 -1.90 -5.87
CA LEU A 23 -5.40 -3.15 -6.33
C LEU A 23 -6.28 -3.88 -7.36
N GLN A 24 -7.60 -3.77 -7.26
CA GLN A 24 -8.52 -4.26 -8.30
C GLN A 24 -8.28 -3.56 -9.64
N GLU A 25 -8.11 -2.24 -9.63
CA GLU A 25 -7.82 -1.48 -10.85
C GLU A 25 -6.43 -1.79 -11.40
N VAL A 26 -5.41 -1.91 -10.54
CA VAL A 26 -4.07 -2.36 -10.94
C VAL A 26 -4.14 -3.71 -11.64
N LYS A 27 -4.90 -4.67 -11.09
CA LYS A 27 -5.11 -5.98 -11.72
C LYS A 27 -5.85 -5.88 -13.05
N ARG A 28 -6.90 -5.07 -13.13
CA ARG A 28 -7.71 -4.88 -14.35
C ARG A 28 -6.86 -4.36 -15.51
N VAL A 29 -5.93 -3.43 -15.24
CA VAL A 29 -5.14 -2.78 -16.30
C VAL A 29 -3.87 -3.57 -16.66
N LEU A 30 -3.37 -4.42 -15.77
CA LEU A 30 -2.23 -5.28 -16.04
C LEU A 30 -2.59 -6.39 -17.03
N LYS A 31 -1.71 -6.65 -17.99
CA LYS A 31 -1.75 -7.86 -18.82
C LYS A 31 -1.55 -9.11 -17.96
N PRO A 32 -2.01 -10.29 -18.42
CA PRO A 32 -1.61 -11.56 -17.80
C PRO A 32 -0.08 -11.67 -17.71
N GLY A 33 0.44 -11.90 -16.50
CA GLY A 33 1.89 -11.95 -16.23
C GLY A 33 2.58 -10.58 -16.09
N GLY A 34 1.83 -9.47 -16.14
CA GLY A 34 2.34 -8.13 -15.87
C GLY A 34 2.78 -7.96 -14.41
N LYS A 35 3.60 -6.93 -14.16
CA LYS A 35 4.21 -6.69 -12.84
C LYS A 35 3.66 -5.44 -12.18
N TYR A 36 3.46 -5.52 -10.87
CA TYR A 36 3.16 -4.35 -10.06
C TYR A 36 4.37 -4.02 -9.17
N LEU A 37 4.91 -2.82 -9.32
CA LEU A 37 6.03 -2.32 -8.52
C LEU A 37 5.53 -1.18 -7.63
N PHE A 38 5.84 -1.24 -6.34
CA PHE A 38 5.36 -0.23 -5.41
C PHE A 38 6.44 0.16 -4.41
N LEU A 39 6.36 1.41 -3.95
CA LEU A 39 7.16 1.95 -2.87
C LEU A 39 6.20 2.69 -1.94
N ASP A 40 6.01 2.18 -0.73
CA ASP A 40 5.09 2.76 0.24
C ASP A 40 5.68 2.72 1.65
N HIS A 41 5.18 3.60 2.52
CA HIS A 41 5.44 3.48 3.94
C HIS A 41 4.66 2.31 4.52
N VAL A 42 5.34 1.42 5.24
CA VAL A 42 4.72 0.26 5.88
C VAL A 42 4.78 0.36 7.40
N GLY A 43 3.77 -0.20 8.05
CA GLY A 43 3.79 -0.39 9.49
C GLY A 43 4.91 -1.34 9.93
N PHE A 44 5.44 -1.11 11.12
CA PHE A 44 6.31 -2.11 11.77
C PHE A 44 5.55 -3.43 12.00
N PRO A 45 6.27 -4.57 12.12
CA PRO A 45 5.65 -5.86 12.41
C PRO A 45 4.78 -5.84 13.67
N GLN A 46 3.82 -6.75 13.73
CA GLN A 46 2.98 -6.92 14.91
C GLN A 46 3.84 -7.18 16.16
N ARG A 47 3.48 -6.53 17.26
CA ARG A 47 4.18 -6.57 18.57
C ARG A 47 5.53 -5.85 18.63
N ASP A 48 5.94 -5.16 17.57
CA ASP A 48 7.07 -4.24 17.62
C ASP A 48 6.68 -2.93 18.35
N ILE A 49 7.57 -2.42 19.20
CA ILE A 49 7.34 -1.15 19.90
C ILE A 49 7.21 0.03 18.93
N GLY A 50 7.90 -0.03 17.79
CA GLY A 50 7.82 0.94 16.71
C GLY A 50 6.40 1.07 16.15
N LEU A 51 5.60 -0.01 16.13
CA LEU A 51 4.20 0.06 15.66
C LEU A 51 3.33 0.91 16.60
N TYR A 52 3.57 0.84 17.92
CA TYR A 52 2.85 1.67 18.88
C TYR A 52 3.25 3.14 18.75
N ILE A 53 4.53 3.41 18.52
CA ILE A 53 5.03 4.76 18.24
C ILE A 53 4.39 5.30 16.95
N GLN A 54 4.36 4.51 15.87
CA GLN A 54 3.70 4.88 14.60
C GLN A 54 2.22 5.21 14.80
N LYS A 55 1.48 4.41 15.57
CA LYS A 55 0.07 4.67 15.89
C LYS A 55 -0.12 5.95 16.68
N PHE A 56 0.75 6.22 17.65
CA PHE A 56 0.68 7.42 18.48
C PHE A 56 0.90 8.70 17.65
N ILE A 57 1.88 8.70 16.74
CA ILE A 57 2.19 9.87 15.90
C ILE A 57 1.29 9.98 14.66
N ALA A 58 0.53 8.92 14.31
CA ALA A 58 -0.25 8.83 13.08
C ALA A 58 -1.18 10.04 12.82
N PRO A 59 -1.95 10.57 13.80
CA PRO A 59 -2.85 11.68 13.52
C PRO A 59 -2.13 12.94 13.03
N LEU A 60 -1.00 13.27 13.65
CA LEU A 60 -0.15 14.39 13.22
C LEU A 60 0.49 14.07 11.87
N TRP A 61 0.96 12.83 11.69
CA TRP A 61 1.59 12.42 10.45
C TRP A 61 0.65 12.51 9.25
N THR A 62 -0.58 11.98 9.39
CA THR A 62 -1.61 12.03 8.35
C THR A 62 -1.96 13.47 7.97
N LEU A 63 -1.93 14.41 8.92
CA LEU A 63 -2.18 15.83 8.66
C LEU A 63 -1.05 16.51 7.85
N TYR A 64 0.21 16.17 8.14
CA TYR A 64 1.38 16.83 7.52
C TYR A 64 1.93 16.11 6.28
N PHE A 65 1.70 14.81 6.13
CA PHE A 65 2.27 13.96 5.08
C PHE A 65 1.19 13.40 4.16
N ASP A 66 0.37 14.29 3.59
CA ASP A 66 -0.59 13.98 2.53
C ASP A 66 -1.45 12.73 2.79
N GLY A 67 -2.01 12.64 4.00
CA GLY A 67 -2.90 11.53 4.36
C GLY A 67 -2.19 10.22 4.71
N CYS A 68 -0.86 10.16 4.78
CA CYS A 68 -0.12 8.93 5.04
C CYS A 68 -0.47 8.31 6.40
N ILE A 69 -0.87 7.04 6.39
CA ILE A 69 -1.20 6.21 7.56
C ILE A 69 0.00 5.29 7.85
N LEU A 70 0.87 5.73 8.75
CA LEU A 70 2.16 5.08 9.06
C LEU A 70 2.09 3.60 9.46
N HIS A 71 1.00 3.19 10.11
CA HIS A 71 0.88 1.87 10.74
C HIS A 71 0.06 0.88 9.88
N LYS A 72 -0.14 1.20 8.59
CA LYS A 72 -0.93 0.38 7.68
C LYS A 72 -0.13 -0.84 7.22
N ASP A 73 -0.77 -2.01 7.27
CA ASP A 73 -0.19 -3.26 6.77
C ASP A 73 -0.50 -3.44 5.27
N ILE A 74 0.31 -2.75 4.45
CA ILE A 74 0.17 -2.75 3.00
C ILE A 74 0.65 -4.08 2.40
N ALA A 75 1.69 -4.68 2.98
CA ALA A 75 2.27 -5.93 2.47
C ALA A 75 1.25 -7.07 2.51
N THR A 76 0.54 -7.24 3.63
CA THR A 76 -0.53 -8.24 3.73
C THR A 76 -1.67 -7.93 2.77
N THR A 77 -2.09 -6.67 2.66
CA THR A 77 -3.16 -6.24 1.74
C THR A 77 -2.83 -6.57 0.28
N ILE A 78 -1.59 -6.34 -0.16
CA ILE A 78 -1.14 -6.62 -1.54
C ILE A 78 -1.10 -8.13 -1.80
N ARG A 79 -0.62 -8.91 -0.83
CA ARG A 79 -0.60 -10.38 -0.92
C ARG A 79 -2.00 -10.96 -0.98
N GLU A 80 -2.92 -10.49 -0.13
CA GLU A 80 -4.33 -10.89 -0.13
C GLU A 80 -5.05 -10.50 -1.41
N ALA A 81 -4.67 -9.36 -2.02
CA ALA A 81 -5.16 -9.00 -3.34
C ALA A 81 -4.68 -9.98 -4.42
N GLY A 82 -3.71 -10.85 -4.15
CA GLY A 82 -3.24 -11.93 -5.03
C GLY A 82 -2.06 -11.52 -5.91
N PHE A 83 -1.21 -10.62 -5.42
CA PHE A 83 0.14 -10.40 -5.96
C PHE A 83 1.14 -11.28 -5.22
N SER A 84 2.07 -11.88 -5.95
CA SER A 84 3.18 -12.67 -5.40
C SER A 84 4.49 -11.90 -5.49
N ASP A 85 5.45 -12.25 -4.63
CA ASP A 85 6.83 -11.77 -4.69
C ASP A 85 7.56 -12.29 -5.96
#